data_AF-A0A497L954-F1
#
_entry.id   AF-A0A497L954-F1
#
_cell.length_a   1.000
_cell.length_b   1.000
_cell.length_c   1.000
_cell.angle_alpha   90.00
_cell.angle_beta   90.00
_cell.angle_gamma   90.00
#
_symmetry.space_group_name_H-M   'P 1'
#
loop_
_entity.id
_entity.type
_entity.pdbx_description
1 polymer ?
#
loop_
_entity_poly.entity_id
_entity_poly.type
_entity_poly.pdbx_seq_one_letter_code
_entity_poly.pdbx_strand_id
1 'polypeptide(L)'
;MSSARGPRPPPEEVADKLEKACELAIDFYPPSEAVLASCTIVGLPFSIYFERQGSTCTYFYQVALWLERKGRIYKASEPPGEDLACFYAPLILVRDECVARGTPATVAVGLIHEAEHLRRYPEYTRQVLELVRRGMGREEAIPIVREREGGVVGALMARLLAENKAFREACIDAEIVETLVRVGDELAGRLAPWGRLGYAITFYVFSHRQYFRVHECFCELRELLLLDAERKARAWRELPEEAREADERACEALERLGRELEVSWIFRWSPRGRG
;
A
#
# COMPACT_ATOMS: atom_id res chain seq x y z
N MET A 1 12.64 -2.10 -28.22
CA MET A 1 12.08 -2.90 -27.12
C MET A 1 12.88 -2.58 -25.87
N SER A 2 12.44 -1.60 -25.07
CA SER A 2 13.07 -1.34 -23.77
C SER A 2 12.57 -2.42 -22.83
N SER A 3 13.44 -3.35 -22.42
CA SER A 3 13.12 -4.28 -21.33
C SER A 3 12.81 -3.43 -20.10
N ALA A 4 11.56 -3.42 -19.63
CA ALA A 4 11.25 -2.88 -18.32
C ALA A 4 12.26 -3.49 -17.34
N ARG A 5 13.13 -2.65 -16.78
CA ARG A 5 14.12 -3.14 -15.82
C ARG A 5 13.32 -3.70 -14.66
N GLY A 6 13.43 -5.01 -14.45
CA GLY A 6 12.75 -5.67 -13.34
C GLY A 6 13.09 -4.97 -12.02
N PRO A 7 12.20 -5.05 -11.01
CA PRO A 7 12.44 -4.45 -9.71
C PRO A 7 13.78 -4.88 -9.16
N ARG A 8 14.48 -3.93 -8.54
CA ARG A 8 15.82 -4.17 -8.00
C ARG A 8 15.75 -4.54 -6.52
N PRO A 9 16.65 -5.40 -6.03
CA PRO A 9 16.84 -5.52 -4.58
C PRO A 9 17.39 -4.19 -4.02
N PRO A 10 17.20 -3.92 -2.71
CA PRO A 10 17.85 -2.78 -2.06
C PRO A 10 19.38 -2.93 -2.11
N PRO A 11 20.14 -1.82 -2.11
CA PRO A 11 21.57 -1.85 -1.81
C PRO A 11 21.84 -2.58 -0.50
N GLU A 12 23.00 -3.23 -0.37
CA GLU A 12 23.34 -4.07 0.79
C GLU A 12 23.19 -3.32 2.14
N GLU A 13 23.69 -2.10 2.23
CA GLU A 13 23.55 -1.27 3.45
C GLU A 13 22.08 -0.96 3.80
N VAL A 14 21.22 -0.81 2.78
CA VAL A 14 19.78 -0.59 2.95
C VAL A 14 19.10 -1.89 3.36
N ALA A 15 19.48 -3.02 2.76
CA ALA A 15 18.98 -4.35 3.12
C ALA A 15 19.28 -4.66 4.59
N ASP A 16 20.53 -4.50 5.02
CA ASP A 16 20.96 -4.72 6.41
C ASP A 16 20.21 -3.82 7.41
N LYS A 17 19.97 -2.57 7.02
CA LYS A 17 19.21 -1.63 7.85
C LYS A 17 17.74 -2.05 7.95
N LEU A 18 17.12 -2.47 6.86
CA LEU A 18 15.75 -2.97 6.84
C LEU A 18 15.60 -4.28 7.62
N GLU A 19 16.58 -5.19 7.56
CA GLU A 19 16.61 -6.40 8.38
C GLU A 19 16.59 -6.05 9.87
N LYS A 20 17.52 -5.21 10.32
CA LYS A 20 17.57 -4.74 11.72
C LYS A 20 16.32 -3.99 12.13
N ALA A 21 15.76 -3.17 11.23
CA ALA A 21 14.53 -2.44 11.50
C ALA A 21 13.33 -3.39 11.68
N CYS A 22 13.25 -4.46 10.89
CA CYS A 22 12.20 -5.47 11.05
C CYS A 22 12.35 -6.24 12.37
N GLU A 23 13.58 -6.59 12.77
CA GLU A 23 13.85 -7.22 14.07
C GLU A 23 13.44 -6.29 15.24
N LEU A 24 13.86 -5.03 15.20
CA LEU A 24 13.47 -4.03 16.20
C LEU A 24 11.97 -3.76 16.22
N ALA A 25 11.30 -3.78 15.06
CA ALA A 25 9.86 -3.61 14.98
C ALA A 25 9.12 -4.71 15.75
N ILE A 26 9.65 -5.92 15.77
CA ILE A 26 9.12 -7.07 16.51
C ILE A 26 9.43 -6.93 18.00
N ASP A 27 10.62 -6.48 18.35
CA ASP A 27 10.99 -6.26 19.76
C ASP A 27 10.11 -5.17 20.41
N PHE A 28 9.80 -4.10 19.68
CA PHE A 28 8.88 -3.06 20.13
C PHE A 28 7.42 -3.48 20.08
N TYR A 29 7.03 -4.22 19.03
CA TYR A 29 5.65 -4.66 18.80
C TYR A 29 5.63 -6.05 18.14
N PRO A 30 5.58 -7.14 18.93
CA PRO A 30 5.66 -8.51 18.41
C PRO A 30 4.66 -8.86 17.29
N PRO A 31 3.41 -8.35 17.30
CA PRO A 31 2.47 -8.61 16.20
C PRO A 31 2.95 -8.14 14.81
N SER A 32 3.98 -7.28 14.73
CA SER A 32 4.62 -6.89 13.47
C SER A 32 5.15 -8.08 12.67
N GLU A 33 5.61 -9.15 13.32
CA GLU A 33 6.31 -10.27 12.67
C GLU A 33 5.48 -10.90 11.55
N ALA A 34 4.24 -11.29 11.84
CA ALA A 34 3.36 -11.93 10.88
C ALA A 34 3.05 -11.01 9.69
N VAL A 35 2.88 -9.71 9.95
CA VAL A 35 2.57 -8.72 8.92
C VAL A 35 3.78 -8.51 8.01
N LEU A 36 4.95 -8.22 8.59
CA LEU A 36 6.18 -7.95 7.85
C LEU A 36 6.63 -9.16 7.02
N ALA A 37 6.41 -10.38 7.51
CA ALA A 37 6.67 -11.60 6.76
C ALA A 37 5.71 -11.81 5.57
N SER A 38 4.48 -11.30 5.69
CA SER A 38 3.41 -11.46 4.70
C SER A 38 3.34 -10.32 3.68
N CYS A 39 3.98 -9.17 3.94
CA CYS A 39 3.97 -8.00 3.07
C CYS A 39 5.28 -7.81 2.30
N THR A 40 5.27 -6.83 1.40
CA THR A 40 6.47 -6.40 0.66
C THR A 40 6.77 -4.94 0.99
N ILE A 41 8.01 -4.62 1.35
CA ILE A 41 8.45 -3.24 1.60
C ILE A 41 9.00 -2.69 0.29
N VAL A 42 8.51 -1.53 -0.14
CA VAL A 42 8.82 -0.93 -1.44
C VAL A 42 9.44 0.44 -1.24
N GLY A 43 10.67 0.61 -1.69
CA GLY A 43 11.36 1.90 -1.71
C GLY A 43 10.88 2.78 -2.86
N LEU A 44 10.53 4.03 -2.57
CA LEU A 44 10.08 5.02 -3.55
C LEU A 44 11.06 6.19 -3.67
N PRO A 45 11.33 6.68 -4.89
CA PRO A 45 12.20 7.84 -5.14
C PRO A 45 11.50 9.20 -4.90
N PHE A 46 10.26 9.18 -4.40
CA PHE A 46 9.41 10.35 -4.16
C PHE A 46 8.53 10.15 -2.93
N SER A 47 8.03 11.25 -2.37
CA SER A 47 7.02 11.22 -1.30
C SER A 47 5.61 11.17 -1.88
N ILE A 48 4.64 10.67 -1.09
CA ILE A 48 3.26 10.49 -1.52
C ILE A 48 2.44 11.71 -1.11
N TYR A 49 1.72 12.31 -2.06
CA TYR A 49 0.91 13.50 -1.83
C TYR A 49 -0.59 13.18 -1.86
N PHE A 50 -1.30 13.51 -0.78
CA PHE A 50 -2.75 13.36 -0.64
C PHE A 50 -3.43 14.69 -0.94
N GLU A 51 -3.80 14.90 -2.20
CA GLU A 51 -4.36 16.16 -2.73
C GLU A 51 -5.52 16.71 -1.91
N ARG A 52 -6.45 15.85 -1.48
CA ARG A 52 -7.64 16.26 -0.71
C ARG A 52 -7.31 16.77 0.71
N GLN A 53 -6.20 16.30 1.28
CA GLN A 53 -5.79 16.60 2.65
C GLN A 53 -4.66 17.63 2.67
N GLY A 54 -4.02 17.90 1.53
CA GLY A 54 -2.83 18.74 1.47
C GLY A 54 -1.67 18.17 2.27
N SER A 55 -1.62 16.85 2.46
CA SER A 55 -0.61 16.17 3.27
C SER A 55 0.35 15.35 2.42
N THR A 56 1.59 15.28 2.89
CA THR A 56 2.66 14.49 2.28
C THR A 56 3.08 13.40 3.26
N CYS A 57 3.17 12.16 2.78
CA CYS A 57 3.56 10.98 3.55
C CYS A 57 4.87 10.39 3.01
N THR A 58 5.74 9.95 3.93
CA THR A 58 6.99 9.26 3.58
C THR A 58 6.94 7.76 3.85
N TYR A 59 6.01 7.32 4.71
CA TYR A 59 5.59 5.93 4.88
C TYR A 59 4.10 5.84 4.56
N PHE A 60 3.68 4.74 3.92
CA PHE A 60 2.27 4.49 3.65
C PHE A 60 1.99 3.01 3.40
N TYR A 61 1.05 2.43 4.14
CA TYR A 61 0.52 1.11 3.84
C TYR A 61 -0.35 1.15 2.59
N GLN A 62 -0.22 0.14 1.73
CA GLN A 62 -1.09 -0.03 0.57
C GLN A 62 -1.45 -1.49 0.40
N VAL A 63 -2.69 -1.76 -0.02
CA VAL A 63 -3.08 -3.09 -0.50
C VAL A 63 -3.39 -2.99 -1.99
N ALA A 64 -2.44 -3.41 -2.81
CA ALA A 64 -2.68 -3.59 -4.24
C ALA A 64 -3.61 -4.79 -4.42
N LEU A 65 -4.73 -4.61 -5.13
CA LEU A 65 -5.74 -5.65 -5.28
C LEU A 65 -6.30 -5.64 -6.70
N TRP A 66 -6.62 -6.82 -7.22
CA TRP A 66 -7.19 -6.94 -8.56
C TRP A 66 -8.05 -8.19 -8.68
N LEU A 67 -9.02 -8.10 -9.58
CA LEU A 67 -9.70 -9.25 -10.13
C LEU A 67 -8.95 -9.65 -11.41
N GLU A 68 -8.74 -10.95 -11.60
CA GLU A 68 -7.98 -11.51 -12.72
C GLU A 68 -8.87 -12.44 -13.53
N ARG A 69 -8.85 -12.27 -14.85
CA ARG A 69 -9.51 -13.15 -15.83
C ARG A 69 -8.51 -13.52 -16.90
N LYS A 70 -8.28 -14.82 -17.13
CA LYS A 70 -7.36 -15.31 -18.19
C LYS A 70 -5.96 -14.67 -18.13
N GLY A 71 -5.42 -14.47 -16.92
CA GLY A 71 -4.07 -13.91 -16.75
C GLY A 71 -3.94 -12.40 -16.96
N ARG A 72 -5.04 -11.65 -16.96
CA ARG A 72 -5.06 -10.17 -17.07
C ARG A 72 -6.00 -9.56 -16.04
N ILE A 73 -5.72 -8.33 -15.64
CA ILE A 73 -6.61 -7.55 -14.76
C ILE A 73 -7.96 -7.37 -15.47
N TYR A 74 -9.04 -7.67 -14.75
CA TYR A 74 -10.42 -7.47 -15.17
C TYR A 74 -10.73 -5.98 -15.34
N LYS A 75 -11.45 -5.64 -16.41
CA LYS A 75 -11.89 -4.28 -16.73
C LYS A 75 -13.40 -4.15 -16.53
N ALA A 76 -13.86 -2.99 -16.09
CA ALA A 76 -15.29 -2.72 -15.85
C ALA A 76 -16.14 -2.77 -17.13
N SER A 77 -15.53 -2.61 -18.32
CA SER A 77 -16.19 -2.79 -19.62
C SER A 77 -16.56 -4.24 -19.92
N GLU A 78 -16.09 -5.20 -19.13
CA GLU A 78 -16.39 -6.61 -19.27
C GLU A 78 -17.55 -7.03 -18.36
N PRO A 79 -18.32 -8.07 -18.74
CA PRO A 79 -19.30 -8.63 -17.83
C PRO A 79 -18.60 -9.31 -16.63
N PRO A 80 -19.02 -9.03 -15.39
CA PRO A 80 -18.55 -9.78 -14.23
C PRO A 80 -19.01 -11.24 -14.34
N GLY A 81 -18.23 -12.17 -13.81
CA GLY A 81 -18.52 -13.60 -13.87
C GLY A 81 -17.86 -14.39 -12.75
N GLU A 82 -18.32 -15.62 -12.53
CA GLU A 82 -17.80 -16.50 -11.49
C GLU A 82 -16.34 -16.93 -11.73
N ASP A 83 -15.84 -16.76 -12.96
CA ASP A 83 -14.49 -17.10 -13.40
C ASP A 83 -13.42 -16.09 -12.93
N LEU A 84 -13.81 -15.04 -12.20
CA LEU A 84 -12.88 -14.04 -11.69
C LEU A 84 -12.11 -14.58 -10.47
N ALA A 85 -10.80 -14.70 -10.64
CA ALA A 85 -9.86 -14.90 -9.55
C ALA A 85 -9.62 -13.56 -8.85
N CYS A 86 -9.33 -13.59 -7.54
CA CYS A 86 -9.13 -12.40 -6.74
C CYS A 86 -7.80 -12.49 -6.01
N PHE A 87 -6.96 -11.48 -6.19
CA PHE A 87 -5.64 -11.42 -5.56
C PHE A 87 -5.41 -10.08 -4.89
N TYR A 88 -4.56 -10.10 -3.86
CA TYR A 88 -4.05 -8.89 -3.22
C TYR A 88 -2.58 -9.04 -2.84
N ALA A 89 -1.90 -7.90 -2.72
CA ALA A 89 -0.53 -7.79 -2.24
C ALA A 89 -0.46 -6.66 -1.20
N PRO A 90 -0.20 -6.98 0.08
CA PRO A 90 0.04 -5.99 1.11
C PRO A 90 1.44 -5.40 0.94
N LEU A 91 1.51 -4.06 0.95
CA LEU A 91 2.71 -3.28 0.71
C LEU A 91 2.91 -2.27 1.84
N ILE A 92 4.17 -2.05 2.20
CA ILE A 92 4.59 -0.85 2.93
C ILE A 92 5.44 -0.02 1.97
N LEU A 93 4.92 1.13 1.58
CA LEU A 93 5.60 2.08 0.72
C LEU A 93 6.46 3.00 1.59
N VAL A 94 7.73 3.13 1.25
CA VAL A 94 8.69 3.92 2.03
C VAL A 94 9.50 4.81 1.11
N ARG A 95 9.57 6.11 1.41
CA ARG A 95 10.52 7.02 0.77
C ARG A 95 11.93 6.55 1.06
N ASP A 96 12.70 6.17 0.02
CA ASP A 96 14.01 5.54 0.21
C ASP A 96 14.99 6.41 1.02
N GLU A 97 14.89 7.73 0.90
CA GLU A 97 15.69 8.71 1.61
C GLU A 97 15.46 8.66 3.13
N CYS A 98 14.24 8.33 3.59
CA CYS A 98 13.96 8.11 5.01
C CYS A 98 14.73 6.90 5.55
N VAL A 99 14.86 5.84 4.75
CA VAL A 99 15.67 4.67 5.09
C VAL A 99 17.16 5.02 5.04
N ALA A 100 17.60 5.78 4.02
CA ALA A 100 19.00 6.18 3.89
C ALA A 100 19.48 7.01 5.09
N ARG A 101 18.69 8.00 5.52
CA ARG A 101 19.02 8.91 6.63
C ARG A 101 18.71 8.36 8.01
N GLY A 102 17.70 7.50 8.12
CA GLY A 102 17.26 6.93 9.38
C GLY A 102 18.23 5.93 9.99
N THR A 103 18.10 5.72 11.29
CA THR A 103 18.67 4.57 11.98
C THR A 103 17.72 3.36 11.84
N PRO A 104 18.15 2.13 12.13
CA PRO A 104 17.23 0.99 12.17
C PRO A 104 16.01 1.23 13.08
N ALA A 105 16.19 1.90 14.22
CA ALA A 105 15.10 2.18 15.15
C ALA A 105 14.08 3.18 14.58
N THR A 106 14.52 4.24 13.89
CA THR A 106 13.59 5.19 13.27
C THR A 106 12.80 4.56 12.13
N VAL A 107 13.43 3.68 11.35
CA VAL A 107 12.72 2.92 10.30
C VAL A 107 11.73 1.93 10.92
N ALA A 108 12.10 1.26 12.01
CA ALA A 108 11.22 0.33 12.72
C ALA A 108 9.91 1.00 13.19
N VAL A 109 9.97 2.25 13.66
CA VAL A 109 8.78 3.03 14.05
C VAL A 109 7.81 3.18 12.89
N GLY A 110 8.30 3.62 11.72
CA GLY A 110 7.48 3.74 10.51
C GLY A 110 6.89 2.40 10.08
N LEU A 111 7.69 1.33 10.14
CA LEU A 111 7.21 -0.03 9.84
C LEU A 111 6.11 -0.50 10.78
N ILE A 112 6.21 -0.22 12.09
CA ILE A 112 5.17 -0.60 13.08
C ILE A 112 3.85 0.09 12.76
N HIS A 113 3.90 1.40 12.46
CA HIS A 113 2.71 2.17 12.13
C HIS A 113 1.97 1.57 10.92
N GLU A 114 2.70 1.32 9.82
CA GLU A 114 2.10 0.76 8.61
C GLU A 114 1.72 -0.72 8.76
N ALA A 115 2.49 -1.49 9.53
CA ALA A 115 2.19 -2.88 9.81
C ALA A 115 0.88 -3.02 10.59
N GLU A 116 0.59 -2.13 11.54
CA GLU A 116 -0.69 -2.16 12.26
C GLU A 116 -1.87 -1.91 11.32
N HIS A 117 -1.76 -0.96 10.38
CA HIS A 117 -2.78 -0.75 9.37
C HIS A 117 -3.01 -2.00 8.52
N LEU A 118 -1.95 -2.68 8.08
CA LEU A 118 -2.06 -3.93 7.33
C LEU A 118 -2.64 -5.08 8.18
N ARG A 119 -2.27 -5.18 9.46
CA ARG A 119 -2.81 -6.19 10.38
C ARG A 119 -4.32 -6.05 10.53
N ARG A 120 -4.81 -4.82 10.56
CA ARG A 120 -6.22 -4.47 10.70
C ARG A 120 -6.99 -4.55 9.38
N TYR A 121 -6.30 -4.71 8.25
CA TYR A 121 -6.93 -4.71 6.92
C TYR A 121 -8.12 -5.70 6.78
N PRO A 122 -8.06 -6.95 7.30
CA PRO A 122 -9.23 -7.84 7.24
C PRO A 122 -10.45 -7.28 7.98
N GLU A 123 -10.24 -6.65 9.14
CA GLU A 123 -11.31 -6.04 9.92
C GLU A 123 -11.86 -4.78 9.25
N TYR A 124 -10.97 -3.94 8.73
CA TYR A 124 -11.32 -2.82 7.86
C TYR A 124 -12.19 -3.26 6.67
N THR A 125 -11.82 -4.35 5.98
CA THR A 125 -12.58 -4.91 4.87
C THR A 125 -13.98 -5.34 5.28
N ARG A 126 -14.14 -6.00 6.44
CA ARG A 126 -15.45 -6.42 6.95
C ARG A 126 -16.36 -5.22 7.22
N GLN A 127 -15.84 -4.18 7.86
CA GLN A 127 -16.60 -2.96 8.13
C GLN A 127 -17.02 -2.24 6.84
N VAL A 128 -16.12 -2.16 5.85
CA VAL A 128 -16.45 -1.59 4.53
C VAL A 128 -17.52 -2.44 3.83
N LEU A 129 -17.37 -3.76 3.82
CA LEU A 129 -18.34 -4.68 3.23
C LEU A 129 -19.71 -4.56 3.87
N GLU A 130 -19.78 -4.38 5.20
CA GLU A 130 -21.05 -4.18 5.90
C GLU A 130 -21.78 -2.92 5.40
N LEU A 131 -21.06 -1.81 5.19
CA LEU A 131 -21.64 -0.59 4.63
C LEU A 131 -22.06 -0.77 3.16
N VAL A 132 -21.25 -1.46 2.36
CA VAL A 132 -21.57 -1.75 0.95
C VAL A 132 -22.81 -2.63 0.82
N ARG A 133 -22.96 -3.65 1.68
CA ARG A 133 -24.17 -4.50 1.75
C ARG A 133 -25.43 -3.70 2.11
N ARG A 134 -25.29 -2.57 2.82
CA ARG A 134 -26.38 -1.63 3.11
C ARG A 134 -26.66 -0.64 1.97
N GLY A 135 -26.01 -0.79 0.82
CA GLY A 135 -26.24 -0.02 -0.40
C GLY A 135 -25.24 1.12 -0.66
N MET A 136 -24.27 1.35 0.23
CA MET A 136 -23.26 2.40 0.06
C MET A 136 -22.25 2.05 -1.04
N GLY A 137 -21.69 3.05 -1.72
CA GLY A 137 -20.53 2.85 -2.59
C GLY A 137 -19.28 2.51 -1.82
N ARG A 138 -18.43 1.64 -2.38
CA ARG A 138 -17.14 1.33 -1.76
C ARG A 138 -16.30 2.59 -1.51
N GLU A 139 -16.23 3.48 -2.49
CA GLU A 139 -15.51 4.76 -2.39
C GLU A 139 -16.09 5.71 -1.33
N GLU A 140 -17.36 5.55 -0.97
CA GLU A 140 -18.05 6.32 0.08
C GLU A 140 -17.86 5.67 1.46
N ALA A 141 -17.83 4.34 1.53
CA ALA A 141 -17.62 3.57 2.75
C ALA A 141 -16.18 3.63 3.26
N ILE A 142 -15.21 3.61 2.34
CA ILE A 142 -13.77 3.61 2.64
C ILE A 142 -13.36 4.75 3.58
N PRO A 143 -13.71 6.04 3.33
CA PRO A 143 -13.34 7.15 4.22
C PRO A 143 -13.89 7.02 5.64
N ILE A 144 -15.14 6.56 5.79
CA ILE A 144 -15.82 6.43 7.10
C ILE A 144 -15.09 5.41 7.97
N VAL A 145 -14.76 4.24 7.41
CA VAL A 145 -14.06 3.18 8.15
C VAL A 145 -12.62 3.59 8.41
N ARG A 146 -11.96 4.22 7.42
CA ARG A 146 -10.55 4.62 7.53
C ARG A 146 -10.29 5.56 8.70
N GLU A 147 -11.19 6.51 8.97
CA GLU A 147 -11.05 7.42 10.11
C GLU A 147 -11.07 6.68 11.45
N ARG A 148 -12.02 5.75 11.63
CA ARG A 148 -12.13 4.92 12.84
C ARG A 148 -10.90 4.07 13.05
N GLU A 149 -10.44 3.41 11.99
CA GLU A 149 -9.27 2.54 12.01
C GLU A 149 -7.99 3.33 12.29
N GLY A 150 -7.87 4.55 11.75
CA GLY A 150 -6.78 5.47 12.07
C GLY A 150 -6.73 5.82 13.57
N GLY A 151 -7.87 6.01 14.21
CA GLY A 151 -7.94 6.22 15.66
C GLY A 151 -7.40 5.04 16.47
N VAL A 152 -7.64 3.81 16.01
CA VAL A 152 -7.13 2.60 16.69
C VAL A 152 -5.62 2.47 16.54
N VAL A 153 -5.08 2.73 15.34
CA VAL A 153 -3.63 2.73 15.12
C VAL A 153 -2.96 3.84 15.94
N GLY A 154 -3.52 5.04 15.96
CA GLY A 154 -3.03 6.15 16.79
C GLY A 154 -3.01 5.80 18.29
N ALA A 155 -4.05 5.13 18.79
CA ALA A 155 -4.10 4.68 20.18
C ALA A 155 -3.03 3.62 20.51
N LEU A 156 -2.74 2.71 19.57
CA LEU A 156 -1.63 1.76 19.73
C LEU A 156 -0.30 2.49 19.83
N MET A 157 -0.01 3.41 18.90
CA MET A 157 1.25 4.15 18.89
C MET A 157 1.42 4.95 20.17
N ALA A 158 0.38 5.66 20.62
CA ALA A 158 0.39 6.41 21.88
C ALA A 158 0.69 5.51 23.10
N ARG A 159 0.16 4.28 23.12
CA ARG A 159 0.43 3.31 24.16
C ARG A 159 1.90 2.86 24.14
N LEU A 160 2.44 2.52 22.97
CA LEU A 160 3.84 2.11 22.83
C LEU A 160 4.81 3.24 23.25
N LEU A 161 4.49 4.49 22.91
CA LEU A 161 5.23 5.69 23.34
C LEU A 161 5.25 5.85 24.87
N ALA A 162 4.16 5.49 25.55
CA ALA A 162 4.05 5.59 27.01
C ALA A 162 4.81 4.45 27.72
N GLU A 163 4.76 3.25 27.15
CA GLU A 163 5.30 2.02 27.76
C GLU A 163 6.81 1.83 27.51
N ASN A 164 7.36 2.32 26.39
CA ASN A 164 8.74 2.05 25.99
C ASN A 164 9.53 3.33 25.69
N LYS A 165 10.50 3.65 26.55
CA LYS A 165 11.37 4.83 26.41
C LYS A 165 12.18 4.82 25.11
N ALA A 166 12.76 3.68 24.73
CA ALA A 166 13.59 3.57 23.53
C ALA A 166 12.74 3.75 22.26
N PHE A 167 11.52 3.20 22.26
CA PHE A 167 10.56 3.43 21.19
C PHE A 167 10.18 4.92 21.07
N ARG A 168 9.91 5.57 22.20
CA ARG A 168 9.60 7.00 22.22
C ARG A 168 10.72 7.88 21.68
N GLU A 169 11.96 7.61 22.06
CA GLU A 169 13.13 8.32 21.51
C GLU A 169 13.25 8.09 19.99
N ALA A 170 13.08 6.85 19.54
CA ALA A 170 13.07 6.52 18.12
C ALA A 170 11.94 7.21 17.34
N CYS A 171 10.76 7.41 17.94
CA CYS A 171 9.66 8.14 17.30
C CYS A 171 9.98 9.63 17.10
N ILE A 172 10.61 10.27 18.10
CA ILE A 172 11.03 11.68 17.99
C ILE A 172 12.06 11.82 16.85
N ASP A 173 13.05 10.91 16.82
CA ASP A 173 14.07 10.90 15.77
C ASP A 173 13.48 10.61 14.38
N ALA A 174 12.52 9.68 14.30
CA ALA A 174 11.80 9.37 13.06
C ALA A 174 11.04 10.60 12.54
N GLU A 175 10.31 11.32 13.40
CA GLU A 175 9.57 12.52 13.03
C GLU A 175 10.49 13.62 12.47
N ILE A 176 11.68 13.78 13.03
CA ILE A 176 12.69 14.73 12.52
C ILE A 176 13.15 14.31 11.11
N VAL A 177 13.52 13.04 10.93
CA VAL A 177 13.98 12.52 9.63
C VAL A 177 12.88 12.67 8.57
N GLU A 178 11.67 12.21 8.87
CA GLU A 178 10.53 12.29 7.95
C GLU A 178 10.17 13.72 7.60
N THR A 179 10.20 14.63 8.57
CA THR A 179 9.91 16.06 8.33
C THR A 179 10.96 16.68 7.40
N LEU A 180 12.25 16.41 7.62
CA LEU A 180 13.32 16.93 6.77
C LEU A 180 13.23 16.39 5.34
N VAL A 181 12.94 15.09 5.18
CA VAL A 181 12.78 14.46 3.86
C VAL A 181 11.55 15.01 3.16
N ARG A 182 10.41 15.07 3.85
CA ARG A 182 9.15 15.63 3.33
C ARG A 182 9.32 17.06 2.81
N VAL A 183 9.86 17.96 3.64
CA VAL A 183 10.08 19.36 3.25
C VAL A 183 11.04 19.44 2.06
N GLY A 184 12.10 18.62 2.05
CA GLY A 184 13.04 18.55 0.94
C GLY A 184 12.41 18.06 -0.37
N ASP A 185 11.45 17.13 -0.31
CA ASP A 185 10.71 16.66 -1.48
C ASP A 185 9.67 17.66 -1.96
N GLU A 186 8.96 18.34 -1.05
CA GLU A 186 8.02 19.41 -1.37
C GLU A 186 8.72 20.56 -2.10
N LEU A 187 9.87 21.02 -1.59
CA LEU A 187 10.67 22.07 -2.22
C LEU A 187 11.22 21.66 -3.59
N ALA A 188 11.53 20.38 -3.77
CA ALA A 188 12.08 19.85 -5.02
C ALA A 188 11.03 19.33 -6.01
N GLY A 189 9.74 19.40 -5.66
CA GLY A 189 8.65 18.84 -6.48
C GLY A 189 8.70 17.32 -6.64
N ARG A 190 9.35 16.58 -5.73
CA ARG A 190 9.43 15.11 -5.74
C ARG A 190 8.22 14.47 -5.05
N LEU A 191 7.04 14.79 -5.57
CA LEU A 191 5.76 14.35 -5.02
C LEU A 191 4.97 13.56 -6.06
N ALA A 192 4.42 12.42 -5.65
CA ALA A 192 3.50 11.63 -6.47
C ALA A 192 2.06 11.71 -5.90
N PRO A 193 1.07 12.16 -6.68
CA PRO A 193 -0.33 12.19 -6.24
C PRO A 193 -0.87 10.78 -5.96
N TRP A 194 -1.37 10.56 -4.75
CA TRP A 194 -1.88 9.25 -4.33
C TRP A 194 -3.00 8.73 -5.24
N GLY A 195 -3.88 9.62 -5.70
CA GLY A 195 -5.02 9.26 -6.55
C GLY A 195 -4.62 8.54 -7.83
N ARG A 196 -3.44 8.85 -8.42
CA ARG A 196 -2.90 8.14 -9.59
C ARG A 196 -1.94 7.02 -9.19
N LEU A 197 -1.12 7.26 -8.17
CA LEU A 197 -0.11 6.31 -7.70
C LEU A 197 -0.74 4.99 -7.22
N GLY A 198 -1.87 5.03 -6.51
CA GLY A 198 -2.55 3.83 -6.00
C GLY A 198 -3.00 2.85 -7.11
N TYR A 199 -3.39 3.37 -8.28
CA TYR A 199 -3.68 2.54 -9.45
C TYR A 199 -2.40 2.06 -10.13
N ALA A 200 -1.44 2.96 -10.35
CA ALA A 200 -0.17 2.63 -10.98
C ALA A 200 0.56 1.51 -10.26
N ILE A 201 0.60 1.55 -8.92
CA ILE A 201 1.27 0.53 -8.12
C ILE A 201 0.58 -0.83 -8.20
N THR A 202 -0.74 -0.86 -8.36
CA THR A 202 -1.48 -2.11 -8.59
C THR A 202 -1.06 -2.76 -9.91
N PHE A 203 -0.98 -1.98 -10.99
CA PHE A 203 -0.48 -2.47 -12.28
C PHE A 203 1.00 -2.86 -12.23
N TYR A 204 1.82 -2.11 -11.49
CA TYR A 204 3.24 -2.43 -11.28
C TYR A 204 3.41 -3.78 -10.58
N VAL A 205 2.67 -4.01 -9.48
CA VAL A 205 2.68 -5.28 -8.75
C VAL A 205 2.23 -6.41 -9.64
N PHE A 206 1.12 -6.25 -10.36
CA PHE A 206 0.59 -7.28 -11.26
C PHE A 206 1.63 -7.70 -12.32
N SER A 207 2.28 -6.72 -12.95
CA SER A 207 3.29 -6.95 -14.00
C SER A 207 4.57 -7.61 -13.49
N HIS A 208 4.85 -7.49 -12.19
CA HIS A 208 6.07 -7.96 -11.54
C HIS A 208 5.77 -8.93 -10.38
N ARG A 209 4.62 -9.61 -10.40
CA ARG A 209 4.06 -10.34 -9.26
C ARG A 209 4.99 -11.36 -8.62
N GLN A 210 5.95 -11.91 -9.37
CA GLN A 210 6.98 -12.82 -8.86
C GLN A 210 7.91 -12.19 -7.80
N TYR A 211 8.03 -10.87 -7.76
CA TYR A 211 8.84 -10.14 -6.79
C TYR A 211 8.07 -9.73 -5.53
N PHE A 212 6.75 -9.88 -5.53
CA PHE A 212 5.87 -9.44 -4.44
C PHE A 212 5.32 -10.63 -3.65
N ARG A 213 4.89 -10.37 -2.42
CA ARG A 213 4.03 -11.29 -1.65
C ARG A 213 2.60 -11.11 -2.13
N VAL A 214 2.16 -12.00 -3.02
CA VAL A 214 0.80 -12.03 -3.56
C VAL A 214 0.02 -13.15 -2.90
N HIS A 215 -1.21 -12.85 -2.52
CA HIS A 215 -2.12 -13.75 -1.82
C HIS A 215 -3.46 -13.81 -2.57
N GLU A 216 -4.13 -14.95 -2.46
CA GLU A 216 -5.54 -15.04 -2.85
C GLU A 216 -6.41 -14.29 -1.84
N CYS A 217 -7.43 -13.58 -2.32
CA CYS A 217 -8.35 -12.85 -1.46
C CYS A 217 -9.07 -13.79 -0.48
N PHE A 218 -9.14 -13.37 0.79
CA PHE A 218 -10.09 -13.96 1.73
C PHE A 218 -11.54 -13.64 1.31
N CYS A 219 -12.49 -14.40 1.86
CA CYS A 219 -13.89 -14.41 1.41
C CYS A 219 -14.52 -13.00 1.36
N GLU A 220 -14.37 -12.23 2.43
CA GLU A 220 -14.97 -10.90 2.54
C GLU A 220 -14.34 -9.89 1.56
N LEU A 221 -13.02 -9.97 1.32
CA LEU A 221 -12.37 -9.15 0.31
C LEU A 221 -12.84 -9.51 -1.09
N ARG A 222 -12.94 -10.82 -1.39
CA ARG A 222 -13.44 -11.30 -2.68
C ARG A 222 -14.87 -10.79 -2.93
N GLU A 223 -15.75 -10.93 -1.95
CA GLU A 223 -17.12 -10.45 -2.06
C GLU A 223 -17.17 -8.94 -2.28
N LEU A 224 -16.42 -8.16 -1.49
CA LEU A 224 -16.36 -6.72 -1.63
C LEU A 224 -15.92 -6.30 -3.04
N LEU A 225 -14.91 -6.97 -3.60
CA LEU A 225 -14.40 -6.66 -4.93
C LEU A 225 -15.35 -7.07 -6.05
N LEU A 226 -16.08 -8.19 -5.90
CA LEU A 226 -17.10 -8.60 -6.86
C LEU A 226 -18.29 -7.62 -6.86
N LEU A 227 -18.77 -7.20 -5.69
CA LEU A 227 -19.84 -6.20 -5.59
C LEU A 227 -19.43 -4.86 -6.20
N ASP A 228 -18.19 -4.42 -5.96
CA ASP A 228 -17.62 -3.21 -6.55
C ASP A 228 -17.51 -3.33 -8.07
N ALA A 229 -17.05 -4.49 -8.58
CA ALA A 229 -16.94 -4.77 -10.00
C ALA A 229 -18.31 -4.78 -10.70
N GLU A 230 -19.34 -5.38 -10.10
CA GLU A 230 -20.70 -5.37 -10.62
C GLU A 230 -21.29 -3.95 -10.68
N ARG A 231 -21.08 -3.16 -9.61
CA ARG A 231 -21.52 -1.76 -9.59
C ARG A 231 -20.82 -0.95 -10.66
N LYS A 232 -19.49 -1.06 -10.79
CA LYS A 232 -18.70 -0.37 -11.81
C LYS A 232 -19.11 -0.79 -13.22
N ALA A 233 -19.34 -2.08 -13.48
CA ALA A 233 -19.79 -2.57 -14.78
C ALA A 233 -21.22 -2.14 -15.14
N ARG A 234 -22.11 -1.97 -14.15
CA ARG A 234 -23.43 -1.36 -14.38
C ARG A 234 -23.29 0.12 -14.73
N ALA A 235 -22.59 0.88 -13.89
CA ALA A 235 -22.38 2.31 -14.12
C ALA A 235 -21.70 2.59 -15.48
N TRP A 236 -20.70 1.78 -15.85
CA TRP A 236 -20.00 1.92 -17.13
C TRP A 236 -20.93 1.71 -18.33
N ARG A 237 -21.88 0.77 -18.27
CA ARG A 237 -22.85 0.52 -19.35
C ARG A 237 -23.84 1.67 -19.56
N GLU A 238 -24.09 2.46 -18.53
CA GLU A 238 -24.97 3.63 -18.57
C GLU A 238 -24.26 4.88 -19.11
N LEU A 239 -22.93 4.84 -19.26
CA LEU A 239 -22.16 5.97 -19.78
C LEU A 239 -22.39 6.18 -21.30
N PRO A 240 -22.44 7.46 -21.75
CA PRO A 240 -22.33 7.79 -23.16
C PRO A 240 -21.08 7.18 -23.80
N GLU A 241 -21.12 6.93 -25.12
CA GLU A 241 -20.00 6.34 -25.86
C GLU A 241 -18.68 7.12 -25.67
N GLU A 242 -18.71 8.45 -25.79
CA GLU A 242 -17.54 9.32 -25.57
C GLU A 242 -16.92 9.14 -24.17
N ALA A 243 -17.76 8.95 -23.14
CA ALA A 243 -17.32 8.77 -21.76
C ALA A 243 -16.73 7.36 -21.54
N ARG A 244 -17.27 6.34 -22.22
CA ARG A 244 -16.72 4.97 -22.20
C ARG A 244 -15.34 4.92 -22.86
N GLU A 245 -15.17 5.56 -24.01
CA GLU A 245 -13.85 5.66 -24.64
C GLU A 245 -12.84 6.43 -23.77
N ALA A 246 -13.29 7.49 -23.09
CA ALA A 246 -12.44 8.25 -22.19
C ALA A 246 -11.98 7.41 -20.98
N ASP A 247 -12.86 6.60 -20.42
CA ASP A 247 -12.56 5.65 -19.33
C ASP A 247 -11.56 4.57 -19.78
N GLU A 248 -11.74 4.01 -20.98
CA GLU A 248 -10.82 3.03 -21.56
C GLU A 248 -9.41 3.64 -21.77
N ARG A 249 -9.33 4.84 -22.36
CA ARG A 249 -8.07 5.58 -22.49
C ARG A 249 -7.42 5.89 -21.15
N ALA A 250 -8.21 6.22 -20.12
CA ALA A 250 -7.71 6.47 -18.79
C ALA A 250 -7.12 5.19 -18.17
N CYS A 251 -7.80 4.05 -18.33
CA CYS A 251 -7.31 2.75 -17.90
C CYS A 251 -6.00 2.35 -18.60
N GLU A 252 -5.89 2.54 -19.92
CA GLU A 252 -4.64 2.28 -20.66
C GLU A 252 -3.50 3.19 -20.20
N ALA A 253 -3.79 4.46 -19.90
CA ALA A 253 -2.81 5.39 -19.37
C ALA A 253 -2.30 4.97 -17.98
N LEU A 254 -3.18 4.47 -17.11
CA LEU A 254 -2.81 3.94 -15.79
C LEU A 254 -2.00 2.64 -15.89
N GLU A 255 -2.35 1.76 -16.83
CA GLU A 255 -1.59 0.54 -17.10
C GLU A 255 -0.18 0.85 -17.62
N ARG A 256 -0.06 1.84 -18.51
CA ARG A 256 1.24 2.36 -18.96
C ARG A 256 2.03 2.97 -17.80
N LEU A 257 1.39 3.81 -16.98
CA LEU A 257 2.02 4.41 -15.80
C LEU A 257 2.53 3.33 -14.83
N GLY A 258 1.78 2.25 -14.62
CA GLY A 258 2.23 1.12 -13.80
C GLY A 258 3.42 0.35 -14.39
N ARG A 259 3.58 0.31 -15.72
CA ARG A 259 4.76 -0.28 -16.38
C ARG A 259 5.98 0.63 -16.31
N GLU A 260 5.76 1.93 -16.31
CA GLU A 260 6.80 2.97 -16.25
C GLU A 260 7.14 3.40 -14.82
N LEU A 261 6.37 2.94 -13.83
CA LEU A 261 6.56 3.31 -12.43
C LEU A 261 7.97 2.90 -11.97
N GLU A 262 8.76 3.90 -11.60
CA GLU A 262 10.06 3.70 -10.98
C GLU A 262 9.89 3.47 -9.49
N VAL A 263 10.40 2.33 -9.02
CA VAL A 263 10.61 2.05 -7.60
C VAL A 263 12.11 1.93 -7.36
N SER A 264 12.58 2.41 -6.22
CA SER A 264 14.00 2.39 -5.88
C SER A 264 14.48 0.96 -5.63
N TRP A 265 13.68 0.18 -4.91
CA TRP A 265 13.97 -1.20 -4.55
C TRP A 265 12.74 -1.94 -4.00
N ILE A 266 12.80 -3.27 -3.99
CA ILE A 266 11.83 -4.15 -3.35
C ILE A 266 12.54 -5.02 -2.31
N PHE A 267 11.99 -5.06 -1.10
CA PHE A 267 12.49 -5.86 0.00
C PHE A 267 11.40 -6.79 0.54
N ARG A 268 11.71 -8.09 0.62
CA ARG A 268 10.85 -9.12 1.23
C ARG A 268 11.55 -9.64 2.46
N TRP A 269 11.11 -9.17 3.61
CA TRP A 269 11.61 -9.70 4.86
C TRP A 269 11.10 -11.13 5.08
N SER A 270 11.89 -11.94 5.78
CA SER A 270 11.46 -13.23 6.30
C SER A 270 12.07 -13.39 7.69
N PRO A 271 11.31 -13.86 8.68
CA PRO A 271 11.86 -14.13 10.00
C PRO A 271 12.98 -15.16 9.85
N ARG A 272 14.15 -14.84 10.39
CA ARG A 272 15.19 -15.86 10.58
C ARG A 272 14.59 -16.87 11.54
N GLY A 273 14.47 -18.13 11.11
CA GLY A 273 13.82 -19.18 11.88
C GLY A 273 14.24 -19.11 13.34
N ARG A 274 13.34 -18.64 14.20
CA ARG A 274 13.49 -18.76 15.64
C ARG A 274 13.28 -20.25 15.89
N GLY A 275 14.39 -20.98 16.05
CA GLY A 275 14.39 -22.43 16.23
C GLY A 275 13.51 -22.89 17.38
#